data_AF-A0A851URQ6-F1
#
_entry.id   AF-A0A851URQ6-F1
#
_cell.length_a   1.000
_cell.length_b   1.000
_cell.length_c   1.000
_cell.angle_alpha   90.00
_cell.angle_beta   90.00
_cell.angle_gamma   90.00
#
_symmetry.space_group_name_H-M   'P 1'
#
loop_
_entity.id
_entity.type
_entity.pdbx_description
1 polymer ?
#
loop_
_entity_poly.entity_id
_entity_poly.type
_entity_poly.pdbx_seq_one_letter_code
_entity_poly.pdbx_strand_id
1 'polypeptide(L)'
;IVHIQAGQCGNQIGAKFWEVISDEHGIDPTGSYHGDSDLQLERINVYYNEAAGNKYVPRAILVDLEPGTMDSVRSGPFGQIFRPDNFVFGQSGAGNNWAKGHYTEGAELVDSVLDVMEFTEAESNMNDLVSEYQQYQDATADEQGEFEEEEGEDEA
;
A
#
# COMPACT_ATOMS: atom_id res chain seq x y z
N ILE A 1 6.61 0.67 3.41
CA ILE A 1 7.31 0.84 2.10
C ILE A 1 6.31 1.44 1.11
N VAL A 2 6.74 2.41 0.28
CA VAL A 2 5.91 2.93 -0.82
C VAL A 2 6.46 2.37 -2.15
N HIS A 3 5.60 1.69 -2.91
CA HIS A 3 5.96 1.10 -4.20
C HIS A 3 5.62 2.06 -5.35
N ILE A 4 6.57 2.31 -6.23
CA ILE A 4 6.35 3.14 -7.42
C ILE A 4 6.60 2.28 -8.66
N GLN A 5 5.63 2.25 -9.57
CA GLN A 5 5.74 1.61 -10.87
C GLN A 5 5.56 2.66 -11.98
N ALA A 6 6.47 2.66 -12.94
CA ALA A 6 6.52 3.67 -14.00
C ALA A 6 6.54 3.02 -15.40
N GLY A 7 5.68 3.54 -16.28
CA GLY A 7 5.57 3.14 -17.67
C GLY A 7 4.95 1.76 -17.88
N GLN A 8 4.71 1.41 -19.14
CA GLN A 8 3.97 0.22 -19.53
C GLN A 8 4.55 -1.09 -18.93
N CYS A 9 5.88 -1.28 -19.00
CA CYS A 9 6.52 -2.49 -18.48
C CYS A 9 6.46 -2.55 -16.95
N GLY A 10 6.77 -1.43 -16.28
CA GLY A 10 6.71 -1.33 -14.82
C GLY A 10 5.31 -1.60 -14.29
N ASN A 11 4.28 -1.08 -14.95
CA ASN A 11 2.89 -1.32 -14.58
C ASN A 11 2.45 -2.79 -14.76
N GLN A 12 2.92 -3.47 -15.80
CA GLN A 12 2.62 -4.91 -16.00
C GLN A 12 3.29 -5.79 -14.95
N ILE A 13 4.57 -5.52 -14.66
CA ILE A 13 5.32 -6.26 -13.63
C ILE A 13 4.71 -5.98 -12.25
N GLY A 14 4.43 -4.72 -11.96
CA GLY A 14 3.81 -4.29 -10.72
C GLY A 14 2.44 -4.94 -10.51
N ALA A 15 1.59 -5.00 -11.55
CA ALA A 15 0.31 -5.70 -11.45
C ALA A 15 0.49 -7.17 -11.07
N LYS A 16 1.46 -7.87 -11.67
CA LYS A 16 1.76 -9.27 -11.31
C LYS A 16 2.36 -9.42 -9.92
N PHE A 17 3.20 -8.47 -9.51
CA PHE A 17 3.73 -8.43 -8.14
C PHE A 17 2.58 -8.31 -7.13
N TRP A 18 1.64 -7.40 -7.36
CA TRP A 18 0.50 -7.18 -6.47
C TRP A 18 -0.47 -8.36 -6.45
N GLU A 19 -0.66 -9.07 -7.55
CA GLU A 19 -1.38 -10.35 -7.57
C GLU A 19 -0.73 -11.37 -6.61
N VAL A 20 0.57 -11.62 -6.78
CA VAL A 20 1.29 -12.64 -6.02
C VAL A 20 1.33 -12.31 -4.52
N ILE A 21 1.65 -11.06 -4.16
CA ILE A 21 1.71 -10.67 -2.76
C ILE A 21 0.32 -10.62 -2.11
N SER A 22 -0.74 -10.29 -2.85
CA SER A 22 -2.11 -10.37 -2.34
C SER A 22 -2.48 -11.82 -2.04
N ASP A 23 -2.17 -12.74 -2.96
CA ASP A 23 -2.42 -14.18 -2.76
C ASP A 23 -1.63 -14.73 -1.56
N GLU A 24 -0.36 -14.34 -1.39
CA GLU A 24 0.48 -14.74 -0.24
C GLU A 24 -0.09 -14.26 1.10
N HIS A 25 -0.62 -13.03 1.14
CA HIS A 25 -1.23 -12.43 2.32
C HIS A 25 -2.73 -12.77 2.48
N GLY A 26 -3.32 -13.55 1.57
CA GLY A 26 -4.75 -13.91 1.62
C GLY A 26 -5.70 -12.73 1.40
N ILE A 27 -5.27 -11.70 0.67
CA ILE A 27 -6.07 -10.53 0.33
C ILE A 27 -6.77 -10.76 -1.00
N ASP A 28 -8.09 -10.58 -1.03
CA ASP A 28 -8.87 -10.71 -2.25
C ASP A 28 -8.84 -9.43 -3.10
N PRO A 29 -9.35 -9.46 -4.35
CA PRO A 29 -9.44 -8.28 -5.20
C PRO A 29 -10.25 -7.10 -4.66
N THR A 30 -11.06 -7.31 -3.62
CA THR A 30 -11.84 -6.26 -2.94
C THR A 30 -11.08 -5.59 -1.80
N GLY A 31 -9.89 -6.11 -1.47
CA GLY A 31 -9.06 -5.72 -0.34
C GLY A 31 -9.43 -6.43 0.96
N SER A 32 -10.31 -7.42 0.95
CA SER A 32 -10.74 -8.13 2.16
C SER A 32 -9.81 -9.30 2.46
N TYR A 33 -9.49 -9.52 3.73
CA TYR A 33 -8.69 -10.66 4.17
C TYR A 33 -9.53 -11.94 4.27
N HIS A 34 -9.04 -13.00 3.62
CA HIS A 34 -9.60 -14.35 3.60
C HIS A 34 -8.53 -15.43 3.86
N GLY A 35 -7.45 -15.06 4.55
CA GLY A 35 -6.39 -15.98 4.91
C GLY A 35 -6.73 -16.93 6.06
N ASP A 36 -5.84 -17.87 6.30
CA ASP A 36 -5.95 -18.94 7.30
C ASP A 36 -4.81 -18.92 8.33
N SER A 37 -3.90 -17.96 8.23
CA SER A 37 -2.73 -17.85 9.11
C SER A 37 -2.51 -16.43 9.60
N ASP A 38 -2.39 -16.28 10.92
CA ASP A 38 -2.10 -14.99 11.57
C ASP A 38 -0.76 -14.38 11.11
N LEU A 39 0.19 -15.21 10.66
CA LEU A 39 1.47 -14.77 10.11
C LEU A 39 1.30 -13.93 8.84
N GLN A 40 0.18 -14.08 8.11
CA GLN A 40 -0.11 -13.27 6.93
C GLN A 40 -0.43 -11.81 7.31
N LEU A 41 -0.89 -11.56 8.53
CA LEU A 41 -1.23 -10.22 9.00
C LEU A 41 -0.09 -9.54 9.77
N GLU A 42 0.86 -10.30 10.32
CA GLU A 42 1.92 -9.78 11.20
C GLU A 42 2.70 -8.58 10.63
N ARG A 43 2.92 -8.53 9.31
CA ARG A 43 3.67 -7.45 8.64
C ARG A 43 2.98 -6.92 7.38
N ILE A 44 1.66 -7.06 7.32
CA ILE A 44 0.89 -6.63 6.15
C ILE A 44 0.97 -5.10 5.93
N ASN A 45 1.14 -4.35 7.02
CA ASN A 45 1.33 -2.89 7.03
C ASN A 45 2.57 -2.41 6.25
N VAL A 46 3.54 -3.29 5.98
CA VAL A 46 4.73 -2.92 5.19
C VAL A 46 4.34 -2.50 3.77
N TYR A 47 3.35 -3.18 3.18
CA TYR A 47 2.92 -2.96 1.79
C TYR A 47 1.48 -2.45 1.67
N TYR A 48 0.63 -2.65 2.69
CA TYR A 48 -0.76 -2.23 2.67
C TYR A 48 -1.06 -1.16 3.72
N ASN A 49 -2.03 -0.31 3.41
CA ASN A 49 -2.74 0.51 4.37
C ASN A 49 -4.02 -0.21 4.77
N GLU A 50 -4.30 -0.27 6.06
CA GLU A 50 -5.59 -0.72 6.55
C GLU A 50 -6.57 0.46 6.51
N ALA A 51 -7.55 0.36 5.62
CA ALA A 51 -8.63 1.31 5.49
C ALA A 51 -9.86 0.84 6.27
N ALA A 52 -10.79 1.76 6.49
CA ALA A 52 -12.04 1.47 7.20
C ALA A 52 -12.77 0.26 6.59
N GLY A 53 -13.27 -0.62 7.47
CA GLY A 53 -13.99 -1.84 7.08
C GLY A 53 -13.09 -3.04 6.79
N ASN A 54 -11.92 -3.13 7.43
CA ASN A 54 -10.95 -4.22 7.30
C ASN A 54 -10.51 -4.44 5.85
N LYS A 55 -10.31 -3.32 5.13
CA LYS A 55 -9.86 -3.34 3.74
C LYS A 55 -8.40 -2.95 3.64
N TYR A 56 -7.62 -3.80 2.99
CA TYR A 56 -6.21 -3.57 2.74
C TYR A 56 -6.03 -2.94 1.36
N VAL A 57 -5.37 -1.79 1.34
CA VAL A 57 -5.12 -0.99 0.13
C VAL A 57 -3.61 -0.93 -0.12
N PRO A 58 -3.09 -1.31 -1.30
CA PRO A 58 -1.66 -1.21 -1.60
C PRO A 58 -1.11 0.19 -1.43
N ARG A 59 0.06 0.30 -0.80
CA ARG A 59 0.91 1.50 -0.76
C ARG A 59 1.66 1.63 -2.11
N ALA A 60 0.91 1.81 -3.19
CA ALA A 60 1.43 1.82 -4.56
C ALA A 60 1.04 3.08 -5.33
N ILE A 61 1.98 3.61 -6.13
CA ILE A 61 1.77 4.73 -7.05
C ILE A 61 2.03 4.24 -8.46
N LEU A 62 1.06 4.47 -9.34
CA LEU A 62 1.08 4.01 -10.72
C LEU A 62 1.26 5.20 -11.64
N VAL A 63 2.42 5.25 -12.31
CA VAL A 63 2.80 6.35 -13.18
C VAL A 63 2.88 5.86 -14.63
N ASP A 64 2.23 6.56 -15.55
CA ASP A 64 2.47 6.37 -16.98
C ASP A 64 2.24 7.67 -17.76
N LEU A 65 3.00 7.88 -18.82
CA LEU A 65 2.75 9.02 -19.71
C LEU A 65 1.57 8.73 -20.66
N GLU A 66 1.21 7.46 -20.83
CA GLU A 66 0.13 7.02 -21.69
C GLU A 66 -1.13 6.61 -20.89
N PRO A 67 -2.31 7.15 -21.23
CA PRO A 67 -3.55 6.82 -20.50
C PRO A 67 -4.00 5.37 -20.70
N GLY A 68 -3.62 4.73 -21.81
CA GLY A 68 -4.06 3.36 -22.15
C GLY A 68 -3.56 2.27 -21.19
N THR A 69 -2.47 2.53 -20.45
CA THR A 69 -1.97 1.58 -19.45
C THR A 69 -2.91 1.49 -18.25
N MET A 70 -3.60 2.57 -17.89
CA MET A 70 -4.52 2.58 -16.75
C MET A 70 -5.67 1.60 -16.94
N ASP A 71 -6.31 1.62 -18.11
CA ASP A 71 -7.42 0.73 -18.43
C ASP A 71 -6.98 -0.74 -18.35
N SER A 72 -5.75 -1.02 -18.79
CA SER A 72 -5.16 -2.35 -18.72
C SER A 72 -5.00 -2.82 -17.28
N VAL A 73 -4.43 -1.98 -16.39
CA VAL A 73 -4.26 -2.33 -14.96
C VAL A 73 -5.61 -2.46 -14.26
N ARG A 74 -6.54 -1.52 -14.48
CA ARG A 74 -7.88 -1.53 -13.84
C ARG A 74 -8.75 -2.71 -14.28
N SER A 75 -8.59 -3.16 -15.52
CA SER A 75 -9.24 -4.37 -16.04
C SER A 75 -8.61 -5.67 -15.51
N GLY A 76 -7.43 -5.57 -14.89
CA GLY A 76 -6.76 -6.69 -14.25
C GLY A 76 -7.52 -7.20 -13.02
N PRO A 77 -7.21 -8.44 -12.57
CA PRO A 77 -7.94 -9.09 -11.48
C PRO A 77 -7.90 -8.27 -10.19
N PHE A 78 -6.75 -7.69 -9.85
CA PHE A 78 -6.56 -6.84 -8.67
C PHE A 78 -6.58 -5.33 -9.01
N GLY A 79 -7.08 -4.94 -10.19
CA GLY A 79 -7.05 -3.54 -10.62
C GLY A 79 -7.88 -2.60 -9.75
N GLN A 80 -8.88 -3.13 -9.03
CA GLN A 80 -9.82 -2.36 -8.21
C GLN A 80 -9.34 -2.12 -6.77
N ILE A 81 -8.28 -2.79 -6.32
CA ILE A 81 -7.75 -2.63 -4.97
C ILE A 81 -6.92 -1.34 -4.81
N PHE A 82 -6.38 -0.82 -5.92
CA PHE A 82 -5.62 0.42 -5.94
C PHE A 82 -6.54 1.63 -5.77
N ARG A 83 -6.08 2.62 -4.99
CA ARG A 83 -6.79 3.90 -4.87
C ARG A 83 -6.78 4.64 -6.21
N PRO A 84 -7.94 5.17 -6.66
CA PRO A 84 -8.02 5.97 -7.87
C PRO A 84 -7.06 7.16 -7.88
N ASP A 85 -6.82 7.76 -6.71
CA ASP A 85 -5.95 8.94 -6.54
C ASP A 85 -4.47 8.61 -6.75
N ASN A 86 -4.09 7.33 -6.68
CA ASN A 86 -2.70 6.89 -6.86
C ASN A 86 -2.32 6.66 -8.33
N PHE A 87 -3.25 6.86 -9.26
CA PHE A 87 -3.01 6.79 -10.69
C PHE A 87 -2.64 8.16 -11.22
N VAL A 88 -1.37 8.33 -11.60
CA VAL A 88 -0.86 9.58 -12.16
C VAL A 88 -0.50 9.32 -13.61
N PHE A 89 -1.19 9.99 -14.54
CA PHE A 89 -0.96 9.76 -15.96
C PHE A 89 -0.95 11.01 -16.83
N GLY A 90 -0.14 10.95 -17.89
CA GLY A 90 -0.04 11.98 -18.92
C GLY A 90 -1.12 11.86 -20.00
N GLN A 91 -1.14 12.84 -20.90
CA GLN A 91 -1.97 12.82 -22.11
C GLN A 91 -1.18 12.38 -23.37
N SER A 92 0.13 12.21 -23.25
CA SER A 92 1.08 12.04 -24.35
C SER A 92 2.19 11.08 -23.93
N GLY A 93 2.55 10.15 -24.81
CA GLY A 93 3.62 9.19 -24.54
C GLY A 93 5.04 9.74 -24.78
N ALA A 94 6.02 9.15 -24.09
CA ALA A 94 7.43 9.39 -24.38
C ALA A 94 7.87 8.80 -25.74
N GLY A 95 7.15 7.80 -26.28
CA GLY A 95 7.44 7.20 -27.58
C GLY A 95 8.85 6.60 -27.68
N ASN A 96 9.28 5.88 -26.65
CA ASN A 96 10.64 5.33 -26.51
C ASN A 96 11.77 6.37 -26.59
N ASN A 97 11.47 7.66 -26.37
CA ASN A 97 12.45 8.73 -26.30
C ASN A 97 12.70 9.13 -24.84
N TRP A 98 13.89 8.81 -24.34
CA TRP A 98 14.29 9.16 -22.98
C TRP A 98 14.27 10.67 -22.71
N ALA A 99 14.69 11.49 -23.67
CA ALA A 99 14.69 12.94 -23.51
C ALA A 99 13.27 13.49 -23.34
N LYS A 100 12.28 12.91 -24.04
CA LYS A 100 10.88 13.28 -23.84
C LYS A 100 10.41 12.98 -22.42
N GLY A 101 10.67 11.75 -21.97
CA GLY A 101 10.30 11.29 -20.63
C GLY A 101 11.01 12.06 -19.52
N HIS A 102 12.26 12.46 -19.70
CA HIS A 102 13.02 13.12 -18.64
C HIS A 102 12.88 14.65 -18.61
N TYR A 103 12.86 15.31 -19.77
CA TYR A 103 12.96 16.77 -19.85
C TYR A 103 11.68 17.50 -20.26
N THR A 104 10.68 16.79 -20.79
CA THR A 104 9.45 17.43 -21.31
C THR A 104 8.21 16.81 -20.68
N GLU A 105 7.61 15.80 -21.32
CA GLU A 105 6.38 15.14 -20.88
C GLU A 105 6.44 14.65 -19.43
N GLY A 106 7.53 13.98 -19.03
CA GLY A 106 7.65 13.51 -17.64
C GLY A 106 8.05 14.58 -16.64
N ALA A 107 8.66 15.68 -17.10
CA ALA A 107 8.90 16.85 -16.24
C ALA A 107 7.59 17.59 -15.92
N GLU A 108 6.61 17.55 -16.82
CA GLU A 108 5.27 18.10 -16.54
C GLU A 108 4.47 17.21 -15.57
N LEU A 109 4.72 15.90 -15.55
CA LEU A 109 3.99 14.95 -14.70
C LEU A 109 4.61 14.76 -13.31
N VAL A 110 5.92 14.99 -13.15
CA VAL A 110 6.67 14.65 -11.93
C VAL A 110 6.12 15.36 -10.69
N ASP A 111 5.69 16.61 -10.80
CA ASP A 111 5.15 17.36 -9.66
C ASP A 111 3.88 16.69 -9.13
N SER A 112 2.99 16.24 -10.01
CA SER A 112 1.80 15.48 -9.60
C SER A 112 2.13 14.12 -8.97
N VAL A 113 3.20 13.46 -9.43
CA VAL A 113 3.67 12.21 -8.81
C VAL A 113 4.21 12.48 -7.40
N LEU A 114 4.96 13.57 -7.23
CA LEU A 114 5.51 13.97 -5.94
C LEU A 114 4.41 14.32 -4.94
N ASP A 115 3.39 15.08 -5.35
CA ASP A 115 2.25 15.40 -4.49
C ASP A 115 1.54 14.14 -3.97
N VAL A 116 1.31 13.15 -4.85
CA VAL A 116 0.69 11.86 -4.47
C VAL A 116 1.62 11.04 -3.58
N MET A 117 2.92 11.07 -3.85
CA MET A 117 3.93 10.39 -3.02
C MET A 117 3.96 10.96 -1.62
N GLU A 118 4.04 12.29 -1.48
CA GLU A 118 4.06 12.95 -0.18
C GLU A 118 2.80 12.64 0.61
N PHE A 119 1.62 12.65 -0.04
CA PHE A 119 0.38 12.28 0.62
C PHE A 119 0.38 10.82 1.10
N THR A 120 0.81 9.90 0.24
CA THR A 120 0.88 8.46 0.55
C THR A 120 1.88 8.17 1.67
N GLU A 121 3.03 8.85 1.66
CA GLU A 121 4.07 8.73 2.69
C GLU A 121 3.60 9.34 4.01
N ALA A 122 2.95 10.51 4.00
CA ALA A 122 2.41 11.13 5.20
C ALA A 122 1.33 10.27 5.88
N GLU A 123 0.42 9.69 5.10
CA GLU A 123 -0.60 8.76 5.61
C GLU A 123 0.05 7.48 6.17
N SER A 124 1.01 6.93 5.45
CA SER A 124 1.85 5.80 5.90
C SER A 124 2.50 6.08 7.26
N ASN A 125 3.19 7.21 7.39
CA ASN A 125 3.90 7.58 8.62
C ASN A 125 2.95 7.81 9.80
N MET A 126 1.77 8.38 9.54
CA MET A 126 0.75 8.55 10.58
C MET A 126 0.22 7.20 11.08
N ASN A 127 -0.09 6.29 10.15
CA ASN A 127 -0.59 4.96 10.50
C ASN A 127 0.47 4.15 11.27
N ASP A 128 1.73 4.23 10.84
CA ASP A 128 2.83 3.54 11.51
C ASP A 128 3.00 4.07 12.95
N LEU A 129 2.98 5.39 13.16
CA LEU A 129 3.04 5.99 14.50
C LEU A 129 1.87 5.56 15.39
N VAL A 130 0.65 5.54 14.86
CA VAL A 130 -0.55 5.08 15.60
C VAL A 130 -0.40 3.62 16.00
N SER A 131 0.08 2.76 15.08
CA SER A 131 0.30 1.35 15.37
C SER A 131 1.36 1.14 16.46
N GLU A 132 2.43 1.93 16.45
CA GLU A 132 3.47 1.89 17.48
C GLU A 132 2.91 2.29 18.86
N TYR A 133 2.11 3.36 18.94
CA TYR A 133 1.46 3.77 20.19
C TYR A 133 0.47 2.73 20.72
N GLN A 134 -0.33 2.11 19.85
CA GLN A 134 -1.27 1.06 20.24
C GLN A 134 -0.52 -0.14 20.81
N GLN A 135 0.58 -0.53 20.15
CA GLN A 135 1.41 -1.64 20.62
C GLN A 135 2.05 -1.35 21.99
N TYR A 136 2.50 -0.11 22.24
CA TYR A 136 2.96 0.28 23.58
C TYR A 136 1.85 0.22 24.63
N GLN A 137 0.63 0.66 24.31
CA GLN A 137 -0.49 0.60 25.25
C GLN A 137 -0.88 -0.83 25.58
N ASP A 138 -1.00 -1.69 24.57
CA ASP A 138 -1.37 -3.10 24.74
C ASP A 138 -0.30 -3.83 25.57
N ALA A 139 1.00 -3.60 25.29
CA ALA A 139 2.09 -4.16 26.08
C ALA A 139 2.07 -3.70 27.55
N THR A 140 1.74 -2.44 27.84
CA THR A 140 1.60 -1.96 29.23
C THR A 140 0.38 -2.51 29.95
N ALA A 141 -0.69 -2.82 29.22
CA ALA A 141 -1.90 -3.42 29.77
C ALA A 141 -1.67 -4.91 30.10
N ASP A 142 -0.95 -5.64 29.24
CA ASP A 142 -0.54 -7.02 29.49
C ASP A 142 0.40 -7.10 30.70
N GLU A 143 1.40 -6.21 30.81
CA GLU A 143 2.26 -6.12 32.00
C GLU A 143 1.46 -5.79 33.28
N GLN A 144 0.49 -4.87 33.24
CA GLN A 144 -0.34 -4.58 34.41
C GLN A 144 -1.25 -5.76 34.82
N GLY A 145 -1.77 -6.50 33.85
CA GLY A 145 -2.58 -7.70 34.10
C GLY A 145 -1.79 -8.82 34.78
N GLU A 146 -0.53 -9.03 34.39
CA GLU A 146 0.35 -10.01 35.04
C GLU A 146 0.66 -9.65 36.51
N PHE A 147 0.83 -8.35 36.83
CA PHE A 147 1.04 -7.91 38.22
C PHE A 147 -0.22 -8.05 39.08
N GLU A 148 -1.42 -7.83 38.53
CA GLU A 148 -2.69 -8.00 39.26
C GLU A 148 -3.03 -9.49 39.49
N GLU A 149 -2.63 -10.39 38.58
CA GLU A 149 -2.79 -11.85 38.77
C GLU A 149 -1.80 -12.41 39.81
N GLU A 150 -0.54 -11.95 39.84
CA GLU A 150 0.42 -12.35 40.89
C GLU A 150 -0.03 -11.90 42.30
N GLU A 151 -0.63 -10.72 42.45
CA GLU A 151 -1.15 -10.28 43.77
C GLU A 151 -2.39 -11.09 44.22
N GLY A 152 -3.07 -11.78 43.31
CA GLY A 152 -4.26 -12.59 43.62
C GLY A 152 -3.99 -14.03 44.08
N GLU A 153 -2.78 -14.56 43.88
CA GLU A 153 -2.44 -15.95 44.24
C GLU A 153 -1.91 -16.12 45.67
N ASP A 154 -1.61 -15.03 46.39
CA ASP A 154 -1.05 -15.08 47.76
C ASP A 154 -2.11 -15.05 48.90
N GLU A 155 -3.42 -15.07 48.60
CA GLU A 155 -4.50 -15.20 49.60
C GLU A 155 -5.35 -16.49 49.44
N ALA A 156 -4.85 -17.65 49.90
CA ALA A 156 -5.66 -18.85 50.17
C ALA A 156 -5.08 -19.76 51.27
#